data_AF-A0AAV1YSQ8-F1
#
_entry.id   AF-A0AAV1YSQ8-F1
#
_cell.length_a   1.000
_cell.length_b   1.000
_cell.length_c   1.000
_cell.angle_alpha   90.00
_cell.angle_beta   90.00
_cell.angle_gamma   90.00
#
_symmetry.space_group_name_H-M   'P 1'
#
loop_
_entity.id
_entity.type
_entity.pdbx_description
1 polymer ?
#
loop_
_entity_poly.entity_id
_entity_poly.type
_entity_poly.pdbx_seq_one_letter_code
_entity_poly.pdbx_strand_id
1 'polypeptide(L)'
;MVAGGMESMSNSPYYLARGDTPYGGVHLQDSLVYDGLTDAYQKFHMGVCGENTAKKMGISRQEQDEFALNSYKKTASAVEHLIRHSSDF
;
A
#
# COMPACT_ATOMS: atom_id res chain seq x y z
N MET A 1 -18.28 -21.99 -8.45
CA MET A 1 -18.25 -20.52 -8.26
C MET A 1 -16.81 -20.10 -7.99
N VAL A 2 -16.36 -18.96 -8.53
CA VAL A 2 -14.98 -18.45 -8.37
C VAL A 2 -15.06 -17.09 -7.68
N ALA A 3 -14.13 -16.83 -6.75
CA ALA A 3 -13.97 -15.56 -6.05
C ALA A 3 -12.49 -15.15 -6.04
N GLY A 4 -12.21 -13.85 -6.07
CA GLY A 4 -10.87 -13.26 -6.08
C GLY A 4 -10.94 -11.73 -5.99
N GLY A 5 -9.80 -11.05 -6.17
CA GLY A 5 -9.69 -9.58 -6.19
C GLY A 5 -8.65 -9.12 -7.21
N MET A 6 -8.79 -7.89 -7.70
CA MET A 6 -7.90 -7.26 -8.66
C MET A 6 -7.65 -5.81 -8.24
N GLU A 7 -6.40 -5.35 -8.36
CA GLU A 7 -5.98 -3.98 -8.02
C GLU A 7 -4.93 -3.51 -9.04
N SER A 8 -4.99 -2.25 -9.46
CA SER A 8 -3.99 -1.63 -10.35
C SER A 8 -3.65 -0.21 -9.91
N MET A 9 -2.89 -0.08 -8.83
CA MET A 9 -2.54 1.21 -8.22
C MET A 9 -1.83 2.18 -9.17
N SER A 10 -0.99 1.69 -10.09
CA SER A 10 -0.28 2.54 -11.07
C SER A 10 -1.20 3.31 -12.03
N ASN A 11 -2.44 2.85 -12.19
CA ASN A 11 -3.44 3.47 -13.07
C ASN A 11 -4.46 4.33 -12.31
N SER A 12 -4.23 4.59 -11.02
CA SER A 12 -5.15 5.38 -10.19
C SER A 12 -5.22 6.83 -10.71
N PRO A 13 -6.43 7.38 -10.97
CA PRO A 13 -6.59 8.70 -11.53
C PRO A 13 -6.42 9.82 -10.48
N TYR A 14 -6.41 11.05 -10.95
CA TYR A 14 -6.63 12.22 -10.09
C TYR A 14 -8.08 12.68 -10.19
N TYR A 15 -8.63 13.16 -9.08
CA TYR A 15 -9.98 13.70 -8.99
C TYR A 15 -9.97 15.22 -9.02
N LEU A 16 -10.96 15.78 -9.70
CA LEU A 16 -11.33 17.18 -9.62
C LEU A 16 -12.72 17.26 -9.00
N ALA A 17 -12.89 18.17 -8.04
CA ALA A 17 -14.20 18.42 -7.46
C ALA A 17 -15.19 18.89 -8.54
N ARG A 18 -16.42 18.39 -8.48
CA ARG A 18 -17.48 18.78 -9.43
C ARG A 18 -17.87 20.26 -9.20
N GLY A 19 -17.98 21.02 -10.29
CA GLY A 19 -18.42 22.42 -10.28
C GLY A 19 -17.52 23.30 -11.16
N ASP A 20 -17.75 24.61 -11.11
CA ASP A 20 -16.91 25.59 -11.81
C ASP A 20 -15.57 25.72 -11.08
N THR A 21 -14.48 25.86 -11.84
CA THR A 21 -13.15 26.07 -11.28
C THR A 21 -13.07 27.48 -10.69
N PRO A 22 -12.88 27.65 -9.37
CA PRO A 22 -12.78 28.96 -8.76
C PRO A 22 -11.54 29.72 -9.23
N TYR A 23 -11.62 31.05 -9.18
CA TYR A 23 -10.46 31.91 -9.37
C TYR A 23 -9.45 31.67 -8.25
N GLY A 24 -8.18 31.45 -8.60
CA GLY A 24 -7.12 31.05 -7.66
C GLY A 24 -6.61 29.62 -7.83
N GLY A 25 -7.24 28.83 -8.70
CA GLY A 25 -6.78 27.48 -9.08
C GLY A 25 -7.51 26.36 -8.35
N VAL A 26 -7.23 25.12 -8.78
CA VAL A 26 -7.82 23.90 -8.22
C VAL A 26 -6.74 22.91 -7.85
N HIS A 27 -6.97 22.18 -6.76
CA HIS A 27 -6.13 21.06 -6.37
C HIS A 27 -6.71 19.77 -6.94
N LEU A 28 -5.91 19.07 -7.75
CA LEU A 28 -6.23 17.72 -8.19
C LEU A 28 -5.90 16.74 -7.06
N GLN A 29 -6.87 15.94 -6.67
CA GLN A 29 -6.74 15.02 -5.56
C GLN A 29 -6.30 13.65 -6.06
N ASP A 30 -5.23 13.10 -5.49
CA ASP A 30 -4.76 11.75 -5.81
C ASP A 30 -5.72 10.70 -5.23
N SER A 31 -6.34 9.90 -6.09
CA SER A 31 -7.30 8.86 -5.68
C SER A 31 -6.66 7.76 -4.84
N LEU A 32 -5.40 7.41 -5.10
CA LEU A 32 -4.69 6.37 -4.35
C LEU A 32 -4.57 6.76 -2.88
N VAL A 33 -4.19 8.01 -2.64
CA VAL A 33 -4.03 8.55 -1.31
C VAL A 33 -5.39 8.77 -0.66
N TYR A 34 -6.33 9.37 -1.39
CA TYR A 34 -7.61 9.77 -0.83
C TYR A 34 -8.53 8.59 -0.52
N ASP A 35 -8.69 7.64 -1.45
CA ASP A 35 -9.62 6.52 -1.31
C ASP A 35 -8.96 5.28 -0.68
N GLY A 36 -7.65 5.08 -0.87
CA GLY A 36 -6.97 3.85 -0.46
C GLY A 36 -6.10 3.98 0.79
N LEU A 37 -5.27 5.03 0.87
CA LEU A 37 -4.16 5.10 1.85
C LEU A 37 -4.37 6.09 3.00
N THR A 38 -5.51 6.78 3.04
CA THR A 38 -5.85 7.73 4.11
C THR A 38 -7.00 7.18 4.95
N ASP A 39 -6.82 7.17 6.28
CA ASP A 39 -7.90 6.78 7.19
C ASP A 39 -9.08 7.75 7.06
N ALA A 40 -10.27 7.20 6.79
CA ALA A 40 -11.46 8.00 6.51
C ALA A 40 -11.92 8.87 7.70
N TYR A 41 -11.57 8.50 8.93
CA TYR A 41 -12.03 9.15 10.15
C TYR A 41 -11.00 10.16 10.67
N GLN A 42 -9.75 9.72 10.82
CA GLN A 42 -8.67 10.49 11.40
C GLN A 42 -7.88 11.29 10.36
N LYS A 43 -8.14 11.08 9.06
CA LYS A 43 -7.59 11.86 7.94
C LYS A 43 -6.06 11.91 7.89
N PHE A 44 -5.41 10.84 8.35
CA PHE A 44 -3.96 10.66 8.23
C PHE A 44 -3.64 9.39 7.44
N HIS A 45 -2.40 9.28 6.97
CA HIS A 45 -1.95 8.12 6.19
C HIS A 45 -1.94 6.82 7.01
N MET A 46 -2.33 5.70 6.39
CA MET A 46 -2.34 4.38 7.03
C MET A 46 -0.99 3.96 7.64
N GLY A 47 0.14 4.52 7.18
CA GLY A 47 1.44 4.33 7.84
C GLY A 47 1.46 4.81 9.30
N VAL A 48 0.77 5.91 9.62
CA VAL A 48 0.64 6.44 10.98
C VAL A 48 -0.22 5.52 11.85
N CYS A 49 -1.22 4.83 11.28
CA CYS A 49 -1.94 3.75 11.98
C CYS A 49 -0.97 2.63 12.41
N GLY A 50 -0.04 2.27 11.51
CA GLY A 50 1.03 1.30 11.78
C GLY A 50 1.93 1.76 12.92
N GLU A 51 2.43 3.01 12.87
CA GLU A 51 3.25 3.57 13.94
C GLU A 51 2.54 3.63 15.30
N ASN A 52 1.27 4.01 15.31
CA ASN A 52 0.47 4.05 16.53
C ASN A 52 0.30 2.65 17.14
N THR A 53 0.14 1.64 16.29
CA THR A 53 0.05 0.23 16.72
C THR A 53 1.39 -0.26 17.25
N ALA A 54 2.49 0.04 16.55
CA ALA A 54 3.84 -0.31 16.99
C ALA A 54 4.16 0.30 18.35
N LYS A 55 3.83 1.58 18.56
CA LYS A 55 3.99 2.26 19.86
C LYS A 55 3.16 1.62 20.97
N LYS A 56 1.89 1.30 20.70
CA LYS A 56 0.98 0.67 21.68
C LYS A 56 1.43 -0.74 22.09
N MET A 57 1.97 -1.50 21.13
CA MET A 57 2.41 -2.87 21.34
C MET A 57 3.90 -2.98 21.72
N GLY A 58 4.62 -1.86 21.80
CA GLY A 58 6.04 -1.83 22.13
C GLY A 58 6.95 -2.45 21.06
N ILE A 59 6.51 -2.51 19.80
CA ILE A 59 7.29 -3.10 18.71
C ILE A 59 8.38 -2.13 18.29
N SER A 60 9.64 -2.54 18.49
CA SER A 60 10.80 -1.74 18.14
C SER A 60 10.99 -1.62 16.63
N ARG A 61 11.82 -0.66 16.21
CA ARG A 61 12.21 -0.52 14.80
C ARG A 61 12.99 -1.74 14.31
N GLN A 62 13.87 -2.26 15.17
CA GLN A 62 14.70 -3.42 14.89
C GLN A 62 13.85 -4.66 14.59
N GLU A 63 12.80 -4.90 15.38
CA GLU A 63 11.87 -6.00 15.15
C GLU A 63 11.09 -5.85 13.82
N GLN A 64 10.67 -4.63 13.47
CA GLN A 64 10.01 -4.35 12.19
C GLN A 64 10.95 -4.61 11.00
N ASP A 65 12.20 -4.15 11.09
CA ASP A 65 13.20 -4.35 10.04
C ASP A 65 13.60 -5.82 9.89
N GLU A 66 13.75 -6.56 11.00
CA GLU A 66 14.03 -7.99 10.99
C GLU A 66 12.89 -8.78 10.33
N PHE A 67 11.64 -8.43 10.65
CA PHE A 67 10.47 -9.03 10.01
C PHE A 67 10.44 -8.75 8.50
N ALA A 68 10.67 -7.50 8.09
CA ALA A 68 10.70 -7.11 6.68
C ALA A 68 11.79 -7.87 5.92
N LEU A 69 13.03 -7.93 6.46
CA LEU A 69 14.14 -8.65 5.86
C LEU A 69 13.82 -10.15 5.69
N ASN A 70 13.24 -10.76 6.71
CA ASN A 70 12.85 -12.17 6.66
C ASN A 70 11.75 -12.43 5.63
N SER A 71 10.80 -11.51 5.47
CA SER A 71 9.80 -11.57 4.40
C SER A 71 10.45 -11.57 3.01
N TYR A 72 11.37 -10.63 2.75
CA TYR A 72 12.09 -10.56 1.48
C TYR A 72 12.89 -11.83 1.17
N LYS A 73 13.59 -12.39 2.17
CA LYS A 73 14.34 -13.65 2.02
C LYS A 73 13.42 -14.81 1.63
N LYS A 74 12.25 -14.94 2.27
CA LYS A 74 11.27 -15.98 1.96
C LYS A 74 10.74 -15.84 0.53
N THR A 75 10.38 -14.63 0.13
CA THR A 75 9.91 -14.36 -1.24
C THR A 75 10.98 -14.68 -2.28
N ALA A 76 12.23 -14.25 -2.06
CA ALA A 76 13.33 -14.53 -2.98
C ALA A 76 13.57 -16.04 -3.17
N SER A 77 13.59 -16.80 -2.08
CA SER A 77 13.72 -18.26 -2.12
C SER A 77 12.53 -18.91 -2.86
N ALA A 78 11.30 -18.48 -2.58
CA ALA A 78 10.11 -19.02 -3.25
C ALA A 78 10.13 -18.76 -4.77
N VAL A 79 10.53 -17.56 -5.19
CA VAL A 79 10.68 -17.20 -6.60
C VAL A 79 11.78 -18.03 -7.26
N GLU A 80 12.93 -18.22 -6.61
CA GLU A 80 14.00 -19.06 -7.15
C GLU A 80 13.54 -20.52 -7.33
N HIS A 81 12.83 -21.08 -6.36
CA HIS A 81 12.27 -22.42 -6.47
C HIS A 81 11.27 -22.55 -7.62
N LEU A 82 10.38 -21.56 -7.79
CA LEU A 82 9.43 -21.53 -8.90
C LEU A 82 10.13 -21.48 -10.26
N ILE A 83 11.17 -20.64 -10.40
CA ILE A 83 11.94 -20.52 -11.64
C ILE A 83 12.63 -21.85 -11.97
N ARG A 84 13.29 -22.50 -11.01
CA ARG A 84 13.97 -23.78 -11.21
C ARG A 84 13.01 -24.90 -11.63
N HIS A 85 11.82 -24.97 -11.04
CA HIS A 85 10.82 -25.96 -11.44
C HIS A 85 10.15 -25.64 -12.79
N SER A 86 10.10 -24.35 -13.19
CA SER A 86 9.58 -23.95 -14.50
C SER A 86 10.57 -24.17 -15.66
N SER A 87 11.87 -24.29 -15.36
CA SER A 87 12.91 -24.59 -16.36
C SER A 87 13.11 -26.09 -16.62
N ASP A 88 12.48 -26.96 -15.82
CA ASP A 88 12.50 -28.42 -15.99
C ASP A 88 11.36 -28.94 -16.90
N PHE A 89 10.61 -28.03 -17.54
CA PHE A 89 9.54 -28.31 -18.52
C PHE A 89 9.79 -27.51 -19.80
#